data_AF-A0A167D4F0-F1
#
_entry.id   AF-A0A167D4F0-F1
#
_cell.length_a   1.000
_cell.length_b   1.000
_cell.length_c   1.000
_cell.angle_alpha   90.00
_cell.angle_beta   90.00
_cell.angle_gamma   90.00
#
_symmetry.space_group_name_H-M   'P 1'
#
loop_
_entity.id
_entity.type
_entity.pdbx_description
1 polymer ?
#
loop_
_entity_poly.entity_id
_entity_poly.type
_entity_poly.pdbx_seq_one_letter_code
_entity_poly.pdbx_strand_id
1 'polypeptide(L)'
;MQSAVSNSFIGSSADLVTAIICGVLAVIFFFGFWHAKNKKSPEFVNYVPTLLTTMGIFGTFLGIVLGLFHFDHTQIDSSITALLDGLTTAFITSLLGLLLSIIFKFTQTTFFTQSEVEAVSNASPEAILAAIKAQTVATSELKDALVGNEENTLLGQIKILRSDGNHNFMQAQALQKEQFEAQSQRQTEFADKLWIKLQDFADTLSKSATEEIIAALNNVIADFNQKLTEQFGDSFKQLNEAVFKLVEWQENYRIQLEEMKAQYSHGVEAIVKTEGSVASINEHAKSIPQSMDTLTDVMEVNQHQLAELERHLAAFEQMRDKAVEAVPQIQQHVQQTVQDIGAAVEEASIHYTSLLTHSDEYINKHISCSEALLDKFVSTTEQGIDAVGNKLISSSENMGKALDLASTEFTHSATRTNESLQTSSDHLADGSDKMQQHIKDAVSDLNNNMRDLIEKVVVEARTMTTTFKEANSELAQDTKQARDTFVTTNNEVSEHIKRIVEQVAQEQMQQTQRTFVAIEEAANQQLTKTHETVENQLKMIDQSMQEELTRALQLMANSLGQISGKFADDYQVLTQQMKRVVDQGATV
;
A
#
# COMPACT_ATOMS: atom_id res chain seq x y z
N MET A 1 56.69 25.34 40.86
CA MET A 1 55.75 24.42 41.53
C MET A 1 54.28 24.61 41.15
N GLN A 2 53.83 25.78 40.63
CA GLN A 2 52.43 25.98 40.22
C GLN A 2 52.04 25.31 38.88
N SER A 3 52.96 25.01 37.96
CA SER A 3 52.64 24.34 36.68
C SER A 3 52.40 22.83 36.80
N ALA A 4 53.03 22.16 37.78
CA ALA A 4 52.90 20.72 37.96
C ALA A 4 51.54 20.31 38.57
N VAL A 5 50.93 21.19 39.38
CA VAL A 5 49.63 20.92 40.02
C VAL A 5 48.46 21.15 39.05
N SER A 6 48.59 22.10 38.12
CA SER A 6 47.59 22.35 37.07
C SER A 6 47.51 21.19 36.06
N ASN A 7 48.64 20.68 35.59
CA ASN A 7 48.65 19.53 34.66
C ASN A 7 48.16 18.23 35.30
N SER A 8 48.39 18.02 36.61
CA SER A 8 47.85 16.85 37.31
C SER A 8 46.34 16.91 37.55
N PHE A 9 45.76 18.11 37.67
CA PHE A 9 44.31 18.29 37.82
C PHE A 9 43.56 18.14 36.48
N ILE A 10 44.18 18.54 35.37
CA ILE A 10 43.57 18.47 34.03
C ILE A 10 43.54 17.01 33.53
N GLY A 11 44.63 16.24 33.66
CA GLY A 11 44.61 14.80 33.36
C GLY A 11 43.58 14.04 34.19
N SER A 12 43.45 14.38 35.48
CA SER A 12 42.43 13.79 36.37
C SER A 12 40.98 14.10 35.93
N SER A 13 40.73 15.20 35.21
CA SER A 13 39.38 15.58 34.78
C SER A 13 38.92 14.80 33.53
N ALA A 14 39.83 14.55 32.58
CA ALA A 14 39.55 13.75 31.39
C ALA A 14 39.34 12.27 31.76
N ASP A 15 40.18 11.72 32.65
CA ASP A 15 40.03 10.36 33.14
C ASP A 15 38.72 10.15 33.92
N LEU A 16 38.33 11.13 34.74
CA LEU A 16 37.08 11.08 35.49
C LEU A 16 35.85 11.14 34.58
N VAL A 17 35.87 11.98 33.54
CA VAL A 17 34.81 12.04 32.53
C VAL A 17 34.72 10.74 31.74
N THR A 18 35.87 10.17 31.36
CA THR A 18 35.95 8.86 30.71
C THR A 18 35.31 7.78 31.58
N ALA A 19 35.66 7.73 32.87
CA ALA A 19 35.12 6.77 33.81
C ALA A 19 33.60 6.90 34.00
N ILE A 20 33.07 8.13 34.05
CA ILE A 20 31.63 8.39 34.15
C ILE A 20 30.90 7.88 32.90
N ILE A 21 31.39 8.20 31.69
CA ILE A 21 30.75 7.76 30.44
C ILE A 21 30.80 6.24 30.32
N CYS A 22 31.94 5.62 30.61
CA CYS A 22 32.07 4.16 30.64
C CYS A 22 31.12 3.52 31.66
N GLY A 23 30.95 4.14 32.83
CA GLY A 23 29.98 3.71 33.85
C GLY A 23 28.53 3.79 33.34
N VAL A 24 28.15 4.88 32.69
CA VAL A 24 26.80 5.04 32.10
C VAL A 24 26.56 4.01 30.98
N LEU A 25 27.54 3.79 30.11
CA LEU A 25 27.47 2.75 29.07
C LEU A 25 27.29 1.35 29.67
N ALA A 26 28.01 1.02 30.75
CA ALA A 26 27.85 -0.24 31.45
C ALA A 26 26.44 -0.36 32.08
N VAL A 27 25.93 0.70 32.72
CA VAL A 27 24.57 0.70 33.30
C VAL A 27 23.52 0.47 32.22
N ILE A 28 23.59 1.16 31.08
CA ILE A 28 22.67 0.96 29.95
C ILE A 28 22.73 -0.49 29.46
N PHE A 29 23.94 -1.05 29.31
CA PHE A 29 24.13 -2.42 28.85
C PHE A 29 23.54 -3.45 29.82
N PHE A 30 23.86 -3.37 31.11
CA PHE A 30 23.34 -4.31 32.12
C PHE A 30 21.83 -4.14 32.34
N PHE A 31 21.31 -2.92 32.30
CA PHE A 31 19.88 -2.65 32.43
C PHE A 31 19.10 -3.19 31.23
N GLY A 32 19.62 -2.97 30.01
CA GLY A 32 19.07 -3.56 28.79
C GLY A 32 19.11 -5.09 28.82
N PHE A 33 20.20 -5.68 29.32
CA PHE A 33 20.37 -7.13 29.40
C PHE A 33 19.42 -7.75 30.42
N TRP A 34 19.21 -7.08 31.56
CA TRP A 34 18.22 -7.49 32.56
C TRP A 34 16.79 -7.45 32.00
N HIS A 35 16.44 -6.40 31.25
CA HIS A 35 15.15 -6.30 30.57
C HIS A 35 14.98 -7.37 29.47
N ALA A 36 16.03 -7.64 28.68
CA ALA A 36 16.05 -8.70 27.67
C ALA A 36 15.85 -10.09 28.30
N LYS A 37 16.55 -10.39 29.39
CA LYS A 37 16.42 -11.66 30.13
C LYS A 37 15.02 -11.85 30.72
N ASN A 38 14.40 -10.78 31.21
CA ASN A 38 13.09 -10.83 31.87
C ASN A 38 11.90 -10.68 30.90
N LYS A 39 12.13 -10.60 29.58
CA LYS A 39 11.10 -10.40 28.54
C LYS A 39 10.17 -9.21 28.81
N LYS A 40 10.68 -8.13 29.41
CA LYS A 40 9.91 -6.90 29.71
C LYS A 40 10.32 -5.76 28.78
N SER A 41 9.33 -5.05 28.23
CA SER A 41 9.53 -3.86 27.37
C SER A 41 10.40 -4.14 26.13
N PRO A 42 9.93 -4.95 25.16
CA PRO A 42 10.69 -5.33 23.97
C PRO A 42 11.12 -4.12 23.12
N GLU A 43 10.31 -3.06 23.08
CA GLU A 43 10.65 -1.80 22.40
C GLU A 43 11.91 -1.15 22.99
N PHE A 44 12.07 -1.14 24.33
CA PHE A 44 13.26 -0.61 24.98
C PHE A 44 14.48 -1.47 24.68
N VAL A 45 14.36 -2.81 24.76
CA VAL A 45 15.45 -3.74 24.48
C VAL A 45 15.97 -3.58 23.04
N ASN A 46 15.08 -3.40 22.06
CA ASN A 46 15.45 -3.13 20.67
C ASN A 46 16.16 -1.77 20.48
N TYR A 47 15.89 -0.80 21.35
CA TYR A 47 16.49 0.54 21.31
C TYR A 47 17.85 0.64 22.02
N VAL A 48 18.17 -0.27 22.95
CA VAL A 48 19.42 -0.26 23.75
C VAL A 48 20.71 -0.19 22.89
N PRO A 49 20.88 -0.96 21.79
CA PRO A 49 22.06 -0.82 20.93
C PRO A 49 22.25 0.59 20.35
N THR A 50 21.15 1.22 19.95
CA THR A 50 21.15 2.60 19.43
C THR A 50 21.51 3.59 20.54
N LEU A 51 21.05 3.34 21.76
CA LEU A 51 21.37 4.18 22.92
C LEU A 51 22.86 4.06 23.30
N LEU A 52 23.44 2.86 23.29
CA LEU A 52 24.86 2.61 23.54
C LEU A 52 25.77 3.28 22.50
N THR A 53 25.41 3.19 21.22
CA THR A 53 26.17 3.85 20.14
C THR A 53 26.04 5.38 20.21
N THR A 54 24.83 5.91 20.44
CA THR A 54 24.60 7.35 20.57
C THR A 54 25.32 7.94 21.78
N MET A 55 25.31 7.23 22.92
CA MET A 55 26.07 7.63 24.11
C MET A 55 27.59 7.56 23.89
N GLY A 56 28.06 6.58 23.12
CA GLY A 56 29.46 6.49 22.69
C GLY A 56 29.88 7.68 21.82
N ILE A 57 29.05 8.07 20.85
CA ILE A 57 29.25 9.25 19.99
C ILE A 57 29.25 10.54 20.82
N PHE A 58 28.33 10.67 21.78
CA PHE A 58 28.31 11.80 22.71
C PHE A 58 29.61 11.92 23.50
N GLY A 59 30.15 10.78 23.97
CA GLY A 59 31.45 10.75 24.64
C GLY A 59 32.61 11.22 23.75
N THR A 60 32.58 10.90 22.45
CA THR A 60 33.55 11.39 21.47
C THR A 60 33.55 12.91 21.38
N PHE A 61 32.38 13.51 21.24
CA PHE A 61 32.25 14.96 21.16
C PHE A 61 32.68 15.64 22.46
N LEU A 62 32.33 15.07 23.62
CA LEU A 62 32.74 15.63 24.90
C LEU A 62 34.26 15.54 25.12
N GLY A 63 34.88 14.42 24.74
CA GLY A 63 36.33 14.25 24.82
C GLY A 63 37.10 15.23 23.94
N ILE A 64 36.63 15.46 22.71
CA ILE A 64 37.22 16.48 21.81
C ILE A 64 37.08 17.88 22.40
N VAL A 65 35.90 18.23 22.95
CA VAL A 65 35.67 19.54 23.58
C VAL A 65 36.60 19.74 24.78
N LEU A 66 36.76 18.73 25.64
CA LEU A 66 37.69 18.82 26.78
C LEU A 66 39.15 18.93 26.35
N GLY A 67 39.55 18.23 25.28
CA GLY A 67 40.89 18.33 24.70
C GLY A 67 41.18 19.70 24.07
N LEU A 68 40.15 20.39 23.56
CA LEU A 68 40.28 21.72 22.96
C LEU A 68 40.08 22.88 23.95
N PHE A 69 39.46 22.62 25.11
CA PHE A 69 39.03 23.68 26.05
C PHE A 69 40.19 24.53 26.59
N HIS A 70 41.38 23.95 26.73
CA HIS A 70 42.60 24.65 27.17
C HIS A 70 43.67 24.74 26.06
N PHE A 71 43.28 24.57 24.79
CA PHE A 71 44.23 24.60 23.69
C PHE A 71 44.75 26.04 23.48
N ASP A 72 46.03 26.26 23.77
CA ASP A 72 46.72 27.53 23.55
C ASP A 72 47.61 27.45 22.31
N HIS A 73 47.24 28.22 21.28
CA HIS A 73 47.97 28.32 20.03
C HIS A 73 49.39 28.91 20.19
N THR A 74 49.69 29.55 21.32
CA THR A 74 51.02 30.12 21.61
C THR A 74 51.97 29.13 22.29
N GLN A 75 51.44 28.07 22.93
CA GLN A 75 52.20 27.00 23.57
C GLN A 75 51.74 25.62 23.07
N ILE A 76 52.08 25.34 21.80
CA ILE A 76 51.64 24.15 21.08
C ILE A 76 52.09 22.87 21.79
N ASP A 77 53.33 22.79 22.28
CA ASP A 77 53.88 21.55 22.88
C ASP A 77 53.10 21.12 24.13
N SER A 78 52.74 22.06 25.02
CA SER A 78 51.95 21.74 26.21
C SER A 78 50.47 21.52 25.89
N SER A 79 49.96 22.17 24.85
CA SER A 79 48.55 22.07 24.43
C SER A 79 48.26 20.77 23.68
N ILE A 80 49.26 20.19 22.98
CA ILE A 80 49.13 18.90 22.29
C ILE A 80 48.91 17.77 23.30
N THR A 81 49.57 17.77 24.46
CA THR A 81 49.38 16.71 25.46
C THR A 81 47.94 16.68 25.98
N ALA A 82 47.38 17.84 26.36
CA ALA A 82 45.98 17.93 26.80
C ALA A 82 44.99 17.55 25.69
N LEU A 83 45.30 17.90 24.44
CA LEU A 83 44.51 17.51 23.27
C LEU A 83 44.53 16.00 23.04
N LEU A 84 45.70 15.37 23.17
CA LEU A 84 45.87 13.92 23.03
C LEU A 84 45.13 13.16 24.13
N ASP A 85 45.10 13.67 25.36
CA ASP A 85 44.35 13.06 26.46
C ASP A 85 42.84 13.13 26.20
N GLY A 86 42.30 14.30 25.81
CA GLY A 86 40.88 14.44 25.44
C GLY A 86 40.48 13.61 24.21
N LEU A 87 41.38 13.48 23.24
CA LEU A 87 41.22 12.61 22.09
C LEU A 87 41.24 11.12 22.48
N THR A 88 42.08 10.74 23.44
CA THR A 88 42.10 9.36 23.98
C THR A 88 40.78 9.02 24.68
N THR A 89 40.24 9.94 25.49
CA THR A 89 38.88 9.82 26.05
C THR A 89 37.83 9.63 24.96
N ALA A 90 37.88 10.46 23.92
CA ALA A 90 36.92 10.41 22.81
C ALA A 90 36.94 9.06 22.08
N PHE A 91 38.14 8.51 21.82
CA PHE A 91 38.29 7.21 21.17
C PHE A 91 37.82 6.06 22.05
N ILE A 92 38.17 6.05 23.34
CA ILE A 92 37.82 4.96 24.27
C ILE A 92 36.29 4.88 24.45
N THR A 93 35.61 6.01 24.65
CA THR A 93 34.15 6.01 24.85
C THR A 93 33.39 5.58 23.59
N SER A 94 33.87 5.98 22.41
CA SER A 94 33.28 5.56 21.13
C SER A 94 33.48 4.07 20.87
N LEU A 95 34.69 3.57 21.08
CA LEU A 95 35.04 2.17 20.85
C LEU A 95 34.26 1.27 21.80
N LEU A 96 34.14 1.66 23.07
CA LEU A 96 33.39 0.92 24.07
C LEU A 96 31.88 0.93 23.77
N GLY A 97 31.31 2.07 23.38
CA GLY A 97 29.88 2.16 23.02
C GLY A 97 29.52 1.28 21.81
N LEU A 98 30.39 1.25 20.80
CA LEU A 98 30.21 0.39 19.62
C LEU A 98 30.42 -1.09 19.95
N LEU A 99 31.45 -1.44 20.73
CA LEU A 99 31.68 -2.81 21.18
C LEU A 99 30.51 -3.35 22.00
N LEU A 100 30.05 -2.60 23.01
CA LEU A 100 28.91 -2.99 23.84
C LEU A 100 27.62 -3.10 23.01
N SER A 101 27.41 -2.22 22.03
CA SER A 101 26.26 -2.35 21.12
C SER A 101 26.33 -3.61 20.26
N ILE A 102 27.51 -3.99 19.76
CA ILE A 102 27.68 -5.20 18.96
C ILE A 102 27.45 -6.44 19.84
N ILE A 103 28.06 -6.47 21.03
CA ILE A 103 27.87 -7.56 21.99
C ILE A 103 26.39 -7.68 22.36
N PHE A 104 25.70 -6.55 22.59
CA PHE A 104 24.28 -6.56 22.92
C PHE A 104 23.43 -7.12 21.78
N LYS A 105 23.62 -6.66 20.54
CA LYS A 105 22.91 -7.18 19.36
C LYS A 105 23.17 -8.67 19.16
N PHE A 106 24.44 -9.09 19.25
CA PHE A 106 24.81 -10.49 19.11
C PHE A 106 24.15 -11.37 20.18
N THR A 107 24.15 -10.91 21.44
CA THR A 107 23.53 -11.65 22.54
C THR A 107 22.01 -11.63 22.44
N GLN A 108 21.42 -10.52 22.01
CA GLN A 108 19.99 -10.41 21.73
C GLN A 108 19.58 -11.44 20.67
N THR A 109 20.18 -11.38 19.48
CA THR A 109 19.88 -12.28 18.36
C THR A 109 20.15 -13.76 18.68
N THR A 110 21.20 -14.07 19.44
CA THR A 110 21.61 -15.47 19.68
C THR A 110 20.97 -16.10 20.92
N PHE A 111 20.73 -15.34 21.99
CA PHE A 111 20.32 -15.90 23.29
C PHE A 111 18.95 -15.43 23.80
N PHE A 112 18.47 -14.23 23.42
CA PHE A 112 17.23 -13.66 23.96
C PHE A 112 16.10 -13.54 22.95
N THR A 113 16.43 -13.67 21.68
CA THR A 113 15.50 -13.63 20.57
C THR A 113 14.99 -15.03 20.26
N GLN A 114 13.79 -15.35 20.76
CA GLN A 114 12.78 -15.98 19.92
C GLN A 114 12.23 -14.86 19.05
N SER A 115 12.81 -14.65 17.87
CA SER A 115 12.15 -13.86 16.84
C SER A 115 11.45 -14.85 15.94
N GLU A 116 10.14 -14.62 15.79
CA GLU A 116 9.52 -14.58 14.48
C GLU A 116 10.53 -14.03 13.46
N VAL A 117 11.20 -14.94 12.77
CA VAL A 117 12.03 -14.59 11.63
C VAL A 117 11.06 -14.44 10.47
N GLU A 118 10.74 -13.20 10.12
CA GLU A 118 10.41 -12.83 8.74
C GLU A 118 11.64 -13.16 7.86
N ALA A 119 11.76 -14.45 7.53
CA ALA A 119 12.46 -14.94 6.37
C ALA A 119 11.44 -15.81 5.65
N VAL A 120 10.82 -15.24 4.64
CA VAL A 120 10.05 -15.98 3.65
C VAL A 120 11.02 -16.95 2.98
N SER A 121 11.13 -18.17 3.51
CA SER A 121 11.84 -19.27 2.85
C SER A 121 11.26 -20.65 3.12
N ASN A 122 10.26 -20.83 4.00
CA ASN A 122 9.44 -22.05 4.03
C ASN A 122 8.13 -21.74 4.77
N ALA A 123 7.01 -21.81 4.07
CA ALA A 123 5.69 -21.65 4.68
C ALA A 123 5.39 -22.89 5.54
N SER A 124 5.58 -22.80 6.86
CA SER A 124 5.07 -23.82 7.78
C SER A 124 3.55 -23.68 7.93
N PRO A 125 2.80 -24.77 8.21
CA PRO A 125 1.36 -24.71 8.46
C PRO A 125 0.98 -23.69 9.54
N GLU A 126 1.83 -23.48 10.56
CA GLU A 126 1.61 -22.48 11.61
C GLU A 126 1.73 -21.04 11.09
N ALA A 127 2.63 -20.78 10.13
CA ALA A 127 2.76 -19.47 9.49
C ALA A 127 1.54 -19.17 8.61
N ILE A 128 0.98 -20.18 7.94
CA ILE A 128 -0.26 -20.05 7.17
C ILE A 128 -1.44 -19.80 8.11
N LEU A 129 -1.55 -20.54 9.22
CA LEU A 129 -2.61 -20.33 10.21
C LEU A 129 -2.51 -18.94 10.87
N ALA A 130 -1.31 -18.46 11.15
CA ALA A 130 -1.08 -17.12 11.68
C ALA A 130 -1.47 -16.04 10.65
N ALA A 131 -1.10 -16.21 9.38
CA ALA A 131 -1.48 -15.31 8.30
C ALA A 131 -3.01 -15.30 8.07
N ILE A 132 -3.66 -16.46 8.11
CA ILE A 132 -5.13 -16.58 7.99
C ILE A 132 -5.84 -15.93 9.19
N LYS A 133 -5.33 -16.11 10.41
CA LYS A 133 -5.86 -15.43 11.60
C LYS A 133 -5.67 -13.92 11.51
N ALA A 134 -4.49 -13.45 11.09
CA ALA A 134 -4.22 -12.03 10.86
C ALA A 134 -5.14 -11.45 9.77
N GLN A 135 -5.35 -12.18 8.68
CA GLN A 135 -6.28 -11.81 7.61
C GLN A 135 -7.73 -11.76 8.12
N THR A 136 -8.13 -12.69 8.99
CA THR A 136 -9.47 -12.72 9.60
C THR A 136 -9.69 -11.48 10.49
N VAL A 137 -8.69 -11.09 11.27
CA VAL A 137 -8.73 -9.87 12.10
C VAL A 137 -8.78 -8.63 11.21
N ALA A 138 -7.90 -8.51 10.22
CA ALA A 138 -7.90 -7.37 9.28
C ALA A 138 -9.23 -7.26 8.51
N THR A 139 -9.83 -8.39 8.14
CA THR A 139 -11.14 -8.42 7.46
C THR A 139 -12.27 -8.02 8.42
N SER A 140 -12.18 -8.38 9.70
CA SER A 140 -13.11 -7.93 10.73
C SER A 140 -13.01 -6.43 10.98
N GLU A 141 -11.80 -5.89 11.07
CA GLU A 141 -11.57 -4.45 11.20
C GLU A 141 -12.07 -3.67 9.98
N LEU A 142 -11.88 -4.21 8.77
CA LEU A 142 -12.38 -3.63 7.53
C LEU A 142 -13.93 -3.66 7.48
N LYS A 143 -14.55 -4.74 7.93
CA LYS A 143 -16.01 -4.84 8.10
C LYS A 143 -16.51 -3.82 9.13
N ASP A 144 -15.82 -3.65 10.25
CA ASP A 144 -16.23 -2.70 11.30
C ASP A 144 -16.05 -1.23 10.82
N ALA A 145 -15.01 -0.93 10.04
CA ALA A 145 -14.83 0.38 9.38
C ALA A 145 -15.89 0.67 8.30
N LEU A 146 -16.46 -0.35 7.67
CA LEU A 146 -17.51 -0.21 6.64
C LEU A 146 -18.92 -0.14 7.23
N VAL A 147 -19.22 -0.97 8.24
CA VAL A 147 -20.61 -1.27 8.70
C VAL A 147 -20.85 -0.89 10.17
N GLY A 148 -19.80 -0.54 10.93
CA GLY A 148 -19.93 -0.20 12.35
C GLY A 148 -20.83 1.01 12.60
N ASN A 149 -21.41 1.06 13.80
CA ASN A 149 -22.35 2.11 14.23
C ASN A 149 -21.66 3.43 14.66
N GLU A 150 -20.35 3.56 14.48
CA GLU A 150 -19.59 4.75 14.85
C GLU A 150 -19.59 5.80 13.73
N GLU A 151 -19.52 7.08 14.08
CA GLU A 151 -19.51 8.20 13.12
C GLU A 151 -18.28 8.19 12.18
N ASN A 152 -17.23 7.45 12.54
CA ASN A 152 -16.01 7.30 11.74
C ASN A 152 -16.11 6.22 10.65
N THR A 153 -17.21 5.48 10.56
CA THR A 153 -17.39 4.45 9.52
C THR A 153 -17.90 5.06 8.21
N LEU A 154 -17.66 4.40 7.08
CA LEU A 154 -18.13 4.88 5.77
C LEU A 154 -19.65 5.01 5.73
N LEU A 155 -20.38 4.06 6.35
CA LEU A 155 -21.84 4.14 6.48
C LEU A 155 -22.27 5.28 7.41
N GLY A 156 -21.53 5.52 8.51
CA GLY A 156 -21.73 6.65 9.42
C GLY A 156 -21.58 8.00 8.70
N GLN A 157 -20.50 8.16 7.93
CA GLN A 157 -20.23 9.35 7.10
C GLN A 157 -21.34 9.59 6.05
N ILE A 158 -21.82 8.53 5.38
CA ILE A 158 -22.94 8.64 4.42
C ILE A 158 -24.24 9.06 5.12
N LYS A 159 -24.50 8.55 6.33
CA LYS A 159 -25.66 8.93 7.13
C LYS A 159 -25.60 10.39 7.56
N ILE A 160 -24.43 10.88 7.98
CA ILE A 160 -24.20 12.29 8.34
C ILE A 160 -24.38 13.17 7.11
N LEU A 161 -23.77 12.84 5.96
CA LEU A 161 -23.95 13.56 4.70
C LEU A 161 -25.42 13.67 4.26
N ARG A 162 -26.20 12.59 4.43
CA ARG A 162 -27.65 12.61 4.16
C ARG A 162 -28.42 13.47 5.16
N SER A 163 -28.04 13.42 6.44
CA SER A 163 -28.64 14.23 7.50
C SER A 163 -28.37 15.72 7.29
N ASP A 164 -27.15 16.09 6.95
CA ASP A 164 -26.73 17.46 6.63
C ASP A 164 -27.40 17.97 5.36
N GLY A 165 -27.50 17.12 4.33
CA GLY A 165 -28.25 17.45 3.11
C GLY A 165 -29.72 17.74 3.40
N ASN A 166 -30.35 16.95 4.28
CA ASN A 166 -31.74 17.17 4.69
C ASN A 166 -31.90 18.41 5.59
N HIS A 167 -30.95 18.68 6.49
CA HIS A 167 -30.94 19.89 7.32
C HIS A 167 -30.79 21.16 6.48
N ASN A 168 -29.89 21.16 5.50
CA ASN A 168 -29.70 22.29 4.59
C ASN A 168 -30.95 22.56 3.73
N PHE A 169 -31.65 21.50 3.32
CA PHE A 169 -32.94 21.64 2.61
C PHE A 169 -34.03 22.23 3.52
N MET A 170 -34.16 21.76 4.76
CA MET A 170 -35.12 22.30 5.73
C MET A 170 -34.82 23.77 6.08
N GLN A 171 -33.55 24.14 6.23
CA GLN A 171 -33.14 25.52 6.49
C GLN A 171 -33.40 26.44 5.29
N ALA A 172 -33.12 25.98 4.07
CA ALA A 172 -33.45 26.71 2.85
C ALA A 172 -34.97 26.91 2.72
N GLN A 173 -35.77 25.88 3.03
CA GLN A 173 -37.23 25.96 3.01
C GLN A 173 -37.78 26.90 4.09
N ALA A 174 -37.20 26.90 5.29
CA ALA A 174 -37.59 27.80 6.38
C ALA A 174 -37.30 29.28 6.04
N LEU A 175 -36.10 29.57 5.51
CA LEU A 175 -35.72 30.91 5.07
C LEU A 175 -36.60 31.42 3.92
N GLN A 176 -36.97 30.55 2.99
CA GLN A 176 -37.87 30.90 1.89
C GLN A 176 -39.29 31.20 2.38
N LYS A 177 -39.79 30.44 3.37
CA LYS A 177 -41.09 30.68 3.99
C LYS A 177 -41.11 31.99 4.80
N GLU A 178 -40.06 32.27 5.57
CA GLU A 178 -39.93 33.51 6.35
C GLU A 178 -39.85 34.75 5.44
N GLN A 179 -39.11 34.68 4.33
CA GLN A 179 -39.07 35.75 3.33
C GLN A 179 -40.42 35.98 2.66
N PHE A 180 -41.16 34.90 2.34
CA PHE A 180 -42.49 35.00 1.75
C PHE A 180 -43.51 35.61 2.71
N GLU A 181 -43.50 35.20 3.98
CA GLU A 181 -44.36 35.76 5.02
C GLU A 181 -44.05 37.26 5.27
N ALA A 182 -42.77 37.64 5.35
CA ALA A 182 -42.34 39.03 5.52
C ALA A 182 -42.64 39.92 4.29
N GLN A 183 -42.73 39.34 3.09
CA GLN A 183 -43.14 40.06 1.88
C GLN A 183 -44.66 40.24 1.83
N SER A 184 -45.41 39.21 2.19
CA SER A 184 -46.88 39.26 2.28
C SER A 184 -47.34 40.31 3.31
N GLN A 185 -46.70 40.36 4.49
CA GLN A 185 -47.02 41.35 5.53
C GLN A 185 -46.79 42.79 5.08
N ARG A 186 -45.68 43.06 4.37
CA ARG A 186 -45.40 44.39 3.78
C ARG A 186 -46.41 44.79 2.72
N GLN A 187 -46.94 43.82 1.96
CA GLN A 187 -47.95 44.08 0.94
C GLN A 187 -49.30 44.44 1.56
N THR A 188 -49.68 43.78 2.67
CA THR A 188 -50.88 44.11 3.44
C THR A 188 -50.77 45.48 4.12
N GLU A 189 -49.63 45.79 4.74
CA GLU A 189 -49.41 47.14 5.32
C GLU A 189 -49.44 48.26 4.28
N PHE A 190 -48.93 48.00 3.07
CA PHE A 190 -49.02 48.95 1.97
C PHE A 190 -50.46 49.16 1.52
N ALA A 191 -51.24 48.08 1.36
CA ALA A 191 -52.65 48.14 0.99
C ALA A 191 -53.46 48.93 2.03
N ASP A 192 -53.24 48.70 3.33
CA ASP A 192 -53.92 49.44 4.40
C ASP A 192 -53.54 50.93 4.38
N LYS A 193 -52.26 51.27 4.22
CA LYS A 193 -51.83 52.67 4.09
C LYS A 193 -52.38 53.35 2.84
N LEU A 194 -52.46 52.63 1.72
CA LEU A 194 -53.05 53.11 0.48
C LEU A 194 -54.54 53.39 0.67
N TRP A 195 -55.24 52.50 1.37
CA TRP A 195 -56.67 52.63 1.61
C TRP A 195 -57.01 53.76 2.58
N ILE A 196 -56.21 53.92 3.64
CA ILE A 196 -56.28 55.09 4.52
C ILE A 196 -56.06 56.37 3.71
N LYS A 197 -55.08 56.41 2.79
CA LYS A 197 -54.81 57.60 1.96
C LYS A 197 -55.91 57.88 0.92
N LEU A 198 -56.53 56.85 0.36
CA LEU A 198 -57.67 56.98 -0.54
C LEU A 198 -58.93 57.43 0.20
N GLN A 199 -59.15 56.97 1.43
CA GLN A 199 -60.22 57.43 2.30
C GLN A 199 -60.01 58.90 2.72
N ASP A 200 -58.79 59.29 3.08
CA ASP A 200 -58.39 60.68 3.38
C ASP A 200 -58.64 61.60 2.16
N PHE A 201 -58.36 61.09 0.96
CA PHE A 201 -58.60 61.77 -0.31
C PHE A 201 -60.11 61.91 -0.60
N ALA A 202 -60.91 60.88 -0.30
CA ALA A 202 -62.36 60.90 -0.44
C ALA A 202 -63.05 61.83 0.59
N ASP A 203 -62.57 61.86 1.84
CA ASP A 203 -63.08 62.75 2.89
C ASP A 203 -62.74 64.22 2.61
N THR A 204 -61.57 64.49 2.02
CA THR A 204 -61.18 65.84 1.58
C THR A 204 -62.01 66.32 0.38
N LEU A 205 -62.43 65.40 -0.50
CA LEU A 205 -63.35 65.71 -1.61
C LEU A 205 -64.81 65.93 -1.14
N SER A 206 -65.19 65.37 0.02
CA SER A 206 -66.56 65.38 0.53
C SER A 206 -66.90 66.60 1.40
N LYS A 207 -65.90 67.36 1.90
CA LYS A 207 -66.15 68.44 2.87
C LYS A 207 -65.82 69.85 2.34
N SER A 208 -66.90 70.58 2.07
CA SER A 208 -67.05 72.04 1.94
C SER A 208 -66.44 72.69 0.70
N ALA A 209 -67.23 72.78 -0.37
CA ALA A 209 -66.82 73.48 -1.59
C ALA A 209 -68.03 73.92 -2.42
N THR A 210 -68.81 74.90 -1.97
CA THR A 210 -69.65 75.66 -2.93
C THR A 210 -69.96 77.12 -2.56
N GLU A 211 -69.80 77.58 -1.31
CA GLU A 211 -70.05 78.99 -0.97
C GLU A 211 -68.83 79.80 -0.48
N GLU A 212 -67.75 79.17 0.04
CA GLU A 212 -66.49 79.89 0.34
C GLU A 212 -65.56 80.10 -0.88
N ILE A 213 -65.85 79.46 -2.02
CA ILE A 213 -64.96 79.41 -3.19
C ILE A 213 -64.76 80.79 -3.85
N ILE A 214 -65.78 81.65 -3.84
CA ILE A 214 -65.68 82.96 -4.51
C ILE A 214 -64.84 83.96 -3.69
N ALA A 215 -64.82 83.83 -2.36
CA ALA A 215 -63.96 84.64 -1.49
C ALA A 215 -62.54 84.05 -1.36
N ALA A 216 -62.41 82.72 -1.36
CA ALA A 216 -61.12 82.03 -1.31
C ALA A 216 -60.27 82.25 -2.57
N LEU A 217 -60.86 82.45 -3.75
CA LEU A 217 -60.12 82.59 -5.01
C LEU A 217 -59.10 83.76 -5.02
N ASN A 218 -59.41 84.87 -4.32
CA ASN A 218 -58.48 86.01 -4.20
C ASN A 218 -57.34 85.74 -3.21
N ASN A 219 -57.60 85.03 -2.10
CA ASN A 219 -56.55 84.59 -1.18
C ASN A 219 -55.73 83.44 -1.76
N VAL A 220 -56.32 82.57 -2.59
CA VAL A 220 -55.63 81.47 -3.27
C VAL A 220 -54.66 82.00 -4.32
N ILE A 221 -54.91 83.11 -5.00
CA ILE A 221 -53.89 83.69 -5.92
C ILE A 221 -52.68 84.24 -5.14
N ALA A 222 -52.89 84.75 -3.92
CA ALA A 222 -51.80 85.15 -3.02
C ALA A 222 -51.06 83.94 -2.41
N ASP A 223 -51.79 82.94 -1.93
CA ASP A 223 -51.27 81.69 -1.35
C ASP A 223 -50.63 80.78 -2.42
N PHE A 224 -51.12 80.81 -3.65
CA PHE A 224 -50.54 80.16 -4.84
C PHE A 224 -49.21 80.78 -5.20
N ASN A 225 -49.05 82.11 -5.11
CA ASN A 225 -47.76 82.77 -5.33
C ASN A 225 -46.75 82.49 -4.20
N GLN A 226 -47.21 82.33 -2.96
CA GLN A 226 -46.34 81.94 -1.83
C GLN A 226 -45.94 80.46 -1.90
N LYS A 227 -46.90 79.55 -2.15
CA LYS A 227 -46.65 78.10 -2.32
C LYS A 227 -45.91 77.75 -3.61
N LEU A 228 -46.02 78.55 -4.67
CA LEU A 228 -45.15 78.42 -5.86
C LEU A 228 -43.68 78.66 -5.52
N THR A 229 -43.39 79.47 -4.51
CA THR A 229 -42.01 79.77 -4.12
C THR A 229 -41.48 78.73 -3.12
N GLU A 230 -42.31 78.25 -2.17
CA GLU A 230 -41.91 77.27 -1.15
C GLU A 230 -42.04 75.80 -1.60
N GLN A 231 -43.19 75.36 -2.09
CA GLN A 231 -43.43 73.93 -2.39
C GLN A 231 -42.84 73.46 -3.71
N PHE A 232 -42.73 74.33 -4.73
CA PHE A 232 -41.95 73.98 -5.93
C PHE A 232 -40.45 74.04 -5.66
N GLY A 233 -39.98 74.90 -4.75
CA GLY A 233 -38.57 74.95 -4.33
C GLY A 233 -38.11 73.62 -3.73
N ASP A 234 -38.85 73.10 -2.75
CA ASP A 234 -38.53 71.81 -2.12
C ASP A 234 -38.80 70.61 -3.05
N SER A 235 -39.84 70.66 -3.89
CA SER A 235 -40.11 69.62 -4.89
C SER A 235 -39.03 69.56 -5.98
N PHE A 236 -38.51 70.69 -6.44
CA PHE A 236 -37.34 70.72 -7.34
C PHE A 236 -36.07 70.25 -6.65
N LYS A 237 -35.93 70.49 -5.34
CA LYS A 237 -34.78 69.98 -4.56
C LYS A 237 -34.80 68.46 -4.43
N GLN A 238 -35.96 67.88 -4.10
CA GLN A 238 -36.15 66.43 -4.07
C GLN A 238 -36.07 65.79 -5.46
N LEU A 239 -36.59 66.46 -6.49
CA LEU A 239 -36.46 66.00 -7.88
C LEU A 239 -34.98 66.01 -8.31
N ASN A 240 -34.24 67.06 -7.98
CA ASN A 240 -32.81 67.15 -8.26
C ASN A 240 -32.02 66.08 -7.50
N GLU A 241 -32.40 65.78 -6.25
CA GLU A 241 -31.81 64.70 -5.45
C GLU A 241 -32.13 63.30 -6.03
N ALA A 242 -33.35 63.09 -6.53
CA ALA A 242 -33.73 61.87 -7.24
C ALA A 242 -32.98 61.72 -8.57
N VAL A 243 -32.77 62.81 -9.31
CA VAL A 243 -31.93 62.83 -10.52
C VAL A 243 -30.48 62.53 -10.17
N PHE A 244 -29.93 63.08 -9.08
CA PHE A 244 -28.59 62.73 -8.60
C PHE A 244 -28.46 61.26 -8.25
N LYS A 245 -29.44 60.66 -7.55
CA LYS A 245 -29.46 59.22 -7.27
C LYS A 245 -29.58 58.38 -8.54
N LEU A 246 -30.27 58.89 -9.56
CA LEU A 246 -30.34 58.24 -10.88
C LEU A 246 -28.99 58.27 -11.60
N VAL A 247 -28.26 59.39 -11.51
CA VAL A 247 -26.89 59.51 -12.05
C VAL A 247 -25.92 58.62 -11.28
N GLU A 248 -26.04 58.55 -9.95
CA GLU A 248 -25.26 57.64 -9.11
C GLU A 248 -25.56 56.17 -9.44
N TRP A 249 -26.84 55.82 -9.63
CA TRP A 249 -27.25 54.50 -10.10
C TRP A 249 -26.69 54.20 -11.51
N GLN A 250 -26.71 55.16 -12.42
CA GLN A 250 -26.11 55.00 -13.76
C GLN A 250 -24.61 54.74 -13.69
N GLU A 251 -23.88 55.44 -12.81
CA GLU A 251 -22.45 55.22 -12.64
C GLU A 251 -22.16 53.84 -12.00
N ASN A 252 -22.92 53.46 -10.98
CA ASN A 252 -22.81 52.13 -10.38
C ASN A 252 -23.14 51.02 -11.39
N TYR A 253 -24.15 51.22 -12.25
CA TYR A 253 -24.50 50.28 -13.31
C TYR A 253 -23.41 50.18 -14.38
N ARG A 254 -22.77 51.31 -14.74
CA ARG A 254 -21.60 51.34 -15.63
C ARG A 254 -20.46 50.48 -15.07
N ILE A 255 -20.15 50.63 -13.78
CA ILE A 255 -19.11 49.85 -13.08
C ILE A 255 -19.47 48.36 -13.09
N GLN A 256 -20.71 48.00 -12.78
CA GLN A 256 -21.18 46.61 -12.84
C GLN A 256 -21.06 45.99 -14.23
N LEU A 257 -21.39 46.74 -15.29
CA LEU A 257 -21.21 46.27 -16.67
C LEU A 257 -19.74 46.04 -17.01
N GLU A 258 -18.84 46.85 -16.44
CA GLU A 258 -17.39 46.73 -16.62
C GLU A 258 -16.83 45.48 -15.93
N GLU A 259 -17.25 45.20 -14.68
CA GLU A 259 -16.94 43.95 -13.98
C GLU A 259 -17.53 42.72 -14.68
N MET A 260 -18.79 42.80 -15.14
CA MET A 260 -19.43 41.71 -15.86
C MET A 260 -18.69 41.40 -17.17
N LYS A 261 -18.19 42.42 -17.88
CA LYS A 261 -17.36 42.24 -19.08
C LYS A 261 -16.03 41.55 -18.74
N ALA A 262 -15.39 41.90 -17.62
CA ALA A 262 -14.17 41.24 -17.17
C ALA A 262 -14.42 39.75 -16.82
N GLN A 263 -15.50 39.46 -16.10
CA GLN A 263 -15.93 38.08 -15.79
C GLN A 263 -16.22 37.26 -17.06
N TYR A 264 -16.91 37.86 -18.05
CA TYR A 264 -17.14 37.21 -19.34
C TYR A 264 -15.83 36.88 -20.06
N SER A 265 -14.85 37.79 -20.03
CA SER A 265 -13.53 37.55 -20.64
C SER A 265 -12.82 36.35 -19.98
N HIS A 266 -12.86 36.24 -18.65
CA HIS A 266 -12.29 35.09 -17.94
C HIS A 266 -13.04 33.78 -18.26
N GLY A 267 -14.36 33.83 -18.40
CA GLY A 267 -15.16 32.67 -18.83
C GLY A 267 -14.75 32.17 -20.22
N VAL A 268 -14.55 33.09 -21.17
CA VAL A 268 -14.08 32.75 -22.53
C VAL A 268 -12.68 32.14 -22.47
N GLU A 269 -11.76 32.70 -21.68
CA GLU A 269 -10.39 32.16 -21.54
C GLU A 269 -10.38 30.75 -20.92
N ALA A 270 -11.24 30.49 -19.93
CA ALA A 270 -11.39 29.15 -19.35
C ALA A 270 -11.92 28.13 -20.37
N ILE A 271 -12.83 28.53 -21.25
CA ILE A 271 -13.33 27.66 -22.34
C ILE A 271 -12.21 27.33 -23.33
N VAL A 272 -11.38 28.30 -23.72
CA VAL A 272 -10.22 28.07 -24.60
C VAL A 272 -9.20 27.14 -23.94
N LYS A 273 -8.94 27.28 -22.64
CA LYS A 273 -8.08 26.32 -21.91
C LYS A 273 -8.68 24.91 -21.87
N THR A 274 -9.99 24.81 -21.71
CA THR A 274 -10.70 23.53 -21.69
C THR A 274 -10.62 22.86 -23.07
N GLU A 275 -10.80 23.62 -24.15
CA GLU A 275 -10.59 23.14 -25.53
C GLU A 275 -9.18 22.55 -25.70
N GLY A 276 -8.14 23.28 -25.28
CA GLY A 276 -6.75 22.79 -25.36
C GLY A 276 -6.53 21.50 -24.56
N SER A 277 -7.15 21.39 -23.39
CA SER A 277 -7.05 20.20 -22.54
C SER A 277 -7.76 18.99 -23.18
N VAL A 278 -8.94 19.20 -23.76
CA VAL A 278 -9.71 18.17 -24.48
C VAL A 278 -8.96 17.72 -25.74
N ALA A 279 -8.34 18.64 -26.48
CA ALA A 279 -7.49 18.30 -27.63
C ALA A 279 -6.30 17.41 -27.21
N SER A 280 -5.66 17.73 -26.09
CA SER A 280 -4.54 16.93 -25.56
C SER A 280 -4.99 15.54 -25.09
N ILE A 281 -6.17 15.42 -24.47
CA ILE A 281 -6.76 14.12 -24.11
C ILE A 281 -7.01 13.29 -25.37
N ASN A 282 -7.57 13.88 -26.42
CA ASN A 282 -7.82 13.19 -27.68
C ASN A 282 -6.53 12.71 -28.35
N GLU A 283 -5.45 13.49 -28.28
CA GLU A 283 -4.15 13.10 -28.81
C GLU A 283 -3.53 11.94 -28.00
N HIS A 284 -3.58 12.01 -26.67
CA HIS A 284 -3.09 10.91 -25.82
C HIS A 284 -3.95 9.65 -25.92
N ALA A 285 -5.25 9.76 -26.13
CA ALA A 285 -6.13 8.60 -26.32
C ALA A 285 -5.73 7.76 -27.55
N LYS A 286 -5.08 8.34 -28.56
CA LYS A 286 -4.54 7.60 -29.71
C LYS A 286 -3.41 6.64 -29.36
N SER A 287 -2.72 6.81 -28.23
CA SER A 287 -1.67 5.87 -27.81
C SER A 287 -2.22 4.58 -27.22
N ILE A 288 -3.50 4.55 -26.82
CA ILE A 288 -4.14 3.36 -26.23
C ILE A 288 -4.19 2.19 -27.23
N PRO A 289 -4.65 2.36 -28.49
CA PRO A 289 -4.58 1.33 -29.52
C PRO A 289 -3.16 0.78 -29.72
N GLN A 290 -2.15 1.66 -29.77
CA GLN A 290 -0.74 1.26 -29.94
C GLN A 290 -0.23 0.39 -28.79
N SER A 291 -0.60 0.72 -27.56
CA SER A 291 -0.30 -0.10 -26.39
C SER A 291 -1.04 -1.44 -26.44
N MET A 292 -2.26 -1.50 -26.99
CA MET A 292 -3.01 -2.74 -27.16
C MET A 292 -2.42 -3.65 -28.24
N ASP A 293 -1.87 -3.09 -29.32
CA ASP A 293 -1.11 -3.86 -30.31
C ASP A 293 0.13 -4.50 -29.66
N THR A 294 0.88 -3.71 -28.87
CA THR A 294 2.05 -4.23 -28.13
C THR A 294 1.66 -5.33 -27.12
N LEU A 295 0.50 -5.19 -26.47
CA LEU A 295 -0.03 -6.20 -25.55
C LEU A 295 -0.39 -7.50 -26.29
N THR A 296 -0.87 -7.39 -27.53
CA THR A 296 -1.20 -8.53 -28.39
C THR A 296 0.06 -9.33 -28.73
N ASP A 297 1.16 -8.66 -29.09
CA ASP A 297 2.45 -9.31 -29.35
C ASP A 297 2.95 -10.07 -28.11
N VAL A 298 2.84 -9.47 -26.91
CA VAL A 298 3.21 -10.11 -25.64
C VAL A 298 2.34 -11.34 -25.38
N MET A 299 1.04 -11.27 -25.68
CA MET A 299 0.13 -12.40 -25.54
C MET A 299 0.51 -13.55 -26.48
N GLU A 300 0.88 -13.26 -27.72
CA GLU A 300 1.29 -14.27 -28.69
C GLU A 300 2.59 -14.97 -28.28
N VAL A 301 3.59 -14.20 -27.81
CA VAL A 301 4.84 -14.76 -27.27
C VAL A 301 4.56 -15.64 -26.04
N ASN A 302 3.69 -15.21 -25.14
CA ASN A 302 3.34 -15.98 -23.96
C ASN A 302 2.65 -17.31 -24.33
N GLN A 303 1.78 -17.29 -25.34
CA GLN A 303 1.11 -18.47 -25.84
C GLN A 303 2.10 -19.48 -26.46
N HIS A 304 3.12 -18.98 -27.18
CA HIS A 304 4.23 -19.82 -27.65
C HIS A 304 5.05 -20.41 -26.49
N GLN A 305 5.33 -19.64 -25.43
CA GLN A 305 6.03 -20.15 -24.25
C GLN A 305 5.27 -21.26 -23.53
N LEU A 306 3.95 -21.13 -23.43
CA LEU A 306 3.06 -22.18 -22.90
C LEU A 306 3.15 -23.48 -23.71
N ALA A 307 3.12 -23.39 -25.04
CA ALA A 307 3.27 -24.56 -25.91
C ALA A 307 4.64 -25.24 -25.76
N GLU A 308 5.72 -24.47 -25.61
CA GLU A 308 7.05 -25.03 -25.38
C GLU A 308 7.15 -25.69 -23.99
N LEU A 309 6.50 -25.13 -22.97
CA LEU A 309 6.44 -25.73 -21.63
C LEU A 309 5.73 -27.10 -21.66
N GLU A 310 4.61 -27.20 -22.38
CA GLU A 310 3.92 -28.49 -22.60
C GLU A 310 4.84 -29.50 -23.30
N ARG A 311 5.62 -29.06 -24.29
CA ARG A 311 6.59 -29.92 -24.98
C ARG A 311 7.69 -30.41 -24.04
N HIS A 312 8.20 -29.55 -23.16
CA HIS A 312 9.16 -29.93 -22.13
C HIS A 312 8.58 -30.93 -21.14
N LEU A 313 7.35 -30.72 -20.68
CA LEU A 313 6.67 -31.66 -19.77
C LEU A 313 6.48 -33.04 -20.42
N ALA A 314 6.13 -33.09 -21.70
CA ALA A 314 6.05 -34.35 -22.44
C ALA A 314 7.43 -35.04 -22.58
N ALA A 315 8.51 -34.29 -22.76
CA ALA A 315 9.86 -34.84 -22.77
C ALA A 315 10.27 -35.40 -21.39
N PHE A 316 9.87 -34.73 -20.29
CA PHE A 316 10.06 -35.23 -18.94
C PHE A 316 9.28 -36.53 -18.69
N GLU A 317 8.07 -36.64 -19.21
CA GLU A 317 7.28 -37.87 -19.16
C GLU A 317 8.01 -39.04 -19.85
N GLN A 318 8.49 -38.82 -21.07
CA GLN A 318 9.27 -39.84 -21.78
C GLN A 318 10.56 -40.23 -21.05
N MET A 319 11.24 -39.26 -20.44
CA MET A 319 12.44 -39.51 -19.64
C MET A 319 12.12 -40.36 -18.41
N ARG A 320 11.01 -40.07 -17.71
CA ARG A 320 10.53 -40.89 -16.59
C ARG A 320 10.30 -42.33 -17.06
N ASP A 321 9.58 -42.52 -18.15
CA ASP A 321 9.23 -43.86 -18.63
C ASP A 321 10.48 -44.66 -19.02
N LYS A 322 11.43 -44.04 -19.73
CA LYS A 322 12.72 -44.66 -20.05
C LYS A 322 13.56 -44.98 -18.82
N ALA A 323 13.55 -44.10 -17.81
CA ALA A 323 14.26 -44.34 -16.56
C ALA A 323 13.65 -45.53 -15.81
N VAL A 324 12.32 -45.65 -15.79
CA VAL A 324 11.59 -46.79 -15.20
C VAL A 324 11.91 -48.09 -15.94
N GLU A 325 12.02 -48.06 -17.28
CA GLU A 325 12.44 -49.22 -18.07
C GLU A 325 13.91 -49.63 -17.85
N ALA A 326 14.79 -48.68 -17.55
CA ALA A 326 16.22 -48.94 -17.36
C ALA A 326 16.53 -49.65 -16.02
N VAL A 327 15.73 -49.43 -14.97
CA VAL A 327 15.93 -50.05 -13.64
C VAL A 327 15.99 -51.58 -13.68
N PRO A 328 15.03 -52.30 -14.30
CA PRO A 328 15.09 -53.75 -14.40
C PRO A 328 16.25 -54.24 -15.26
N GLN A 329 16.66 -53.50 -16.30
CA GLN A 329 17.82 -53.85 -17.11
C GLN A 329 19.12 -53.75 -16.31
N ILE A 330 19.26 -52.72 -15.47
CA ILE A 330 20.41 -52.59 -14.55
C ILE A 330 20.44 -53.77 -13.57
N GLN A 331 19.30 -54.15 -12.98
CA GLN A 331 19.23 -55.33 -12.12
C GLN A 331 19.68 -56.60 -12.86
N GLN A 332 19.21 -56.80 -14.09
CA GLN A 332 19.60 -57.95 -14.90
C GLN A 332 21.11 -57.97 -15.20
N HIS A 333 21.69 -56.82 -15.58
CA HIS A 333 23.13 -56.72 -15.84
C HIS A 333 23.98 -56.93 -14.59
N VAL A 334 23.57 -56.40 -13.43
CA VAL A 334 24.24 -56.64 -12.15
C VAL A 334 24.19 -58.13 -11.79
N GLN A 335 23.03 -58.77 -11.98
CA GLN A 335 22.87 -60.19 -11.68
C GLN A 335 23.70 -61.09 -12.61
N GLN A 336 23.79 -60.74 -13.91
CA GLN A 336 24.67 -61.40 -14.87
C GLN A 336 26.14 -61.23 -14.47
N THR A 337 26.55 -60.01 -14.10
CA THR A 337 27.94 -59.72 -13.69
C THR A 337 28.33 -60.55 -12.45
N VAL A 338 27.42 -60.69 -11.48
CA VAL A 338 27.64 -61.54 -10.30
C VAL A 338 27.78 -63.02 -10.67
N GLN A 339 26.97 -63.50 -11.64
CA GLN A 339 27.10 -64.86 -12.16
C GLN A 339 28.44 -65.09 -12.87
N ASP A 340 28.86 -64.16 -13.72
CA ASP A 340 30.12 -64.25 -14.47
C ASP A 340 31.33 -64.24 -13.51
N ILE A 341 31.29 -63.41 -12.46
CA ILE A 341 32.30 -63.42 -11.39
C ILE A 341 32.30 -64.78 -10.66
N GLY A 342 31.14 -65.34 -10.35
CA GLY A 342 31.02 -66.66 -9.74
C GLY A 342 31.67 -67.76 -10.59
N ALA A 343 31.39 -67.75 -11.91
CA ALA A 343 31.98 -68.69 -12.85
C ALA A 343 33.50 -68.53 -12.96
N ALA A 344 34.02 -67.29 -13.00
CA ALA A 344 35.45 -67.03 -13.05
C ALA A 344 36.19 -67.49 -11.78
N VAL A 345 35.56 -67.36 -10.61
CA VAL A 345 36.12 -67.85 -9.33
C VAL A 345 36.16 -69.37 -9.29
N GLU A 346 35.11 -70.04 -9.79
CA GLU A 346 35.07 -71.50 -9.92
C GLU A 346 36.18 -72.01 -10.86
N GLU A 347 36.34 -71.37 -12.02
CA GLU A 347 37.39 -71.71 -13.00
C GLU A 347 38.80 -71.48 -12.45
N ALA A 348 39.02 -70.39 -11.72
CA ALA A 348 40.28 -70.13 -11.03
C ALA A 348 40.59 -71.21 -9.97
N SER A 349 39.58 -71.66 -9.22
CA SER A 349 39.71 -72.73 -8.23
C SER A 349 40.10 -74.07 -8.86
N ILE A 350 39.48 -74.42 -10.00
CA ILE A 350 39.83 -75.59 -10.80
C ILE A 350 41.28 -75.49 -11.31
N HIS A 351 41.68 -74.33 -11.82
CA HIS A 351 43.05 -74.09 -12.28
C HIS A 351 44.09 -74.22 -11.15
N TYR A 352 43.81 -73.67 -9.96
CA TYR A 352 44.69 -73.83 -8.80
C TYR A 352 44.84 -75.29 -8.37
N THR A 353 43.74 -76.05 -8.38
CA THR A 353 43.76 -77.48 -8.06
C THR A 353 44.61 -78.24 -9.07
N SER A 354 44.46 -77.94 -10.37
CA SER A 354 45.27 -78.54 -11.45
C SER A 354 46.75 -78.20 -11.33
N LEU A 355 47.08 -76.96 -10.97
CA LEU A 355 48.46 -76.50 -10.76
C LEU A 355 49.13 -77.23 -9.59
N LEU A 356 48.40 -77.46 -8.49
CA LEU A 356 48.90 -78.26 -7.37
C LEU A 356 49.16 -79.72 -7.78
N THR A 357 48.29 -80.32 -8.59
CA THR A 357 48.51 -81.68 -9.12
C THR A 357 49.72 -81.76 -10.05
N HIS A 358 49.89 -80.80 -10.97
CA HIS A 358 51.07 -80.75 -11.85
C HIS A 358 52.37 -80.50 -11.07
N SER A 359 52.32 -79.68 -10.02
CA SER A 359 53.46 -79.46 -9.14
C SER A 359 53.88 -80.74 -8.41
N ASP A 360 52.92 -81.55 -7.97
CA ASP A 360 53.18 -82.84 -7.31
C ASP A 360 53.81 -83.87 -8.29
N GLU A 361 53.30 -83.93 -9.53
CA GLU A 361 53.92 -84.73 -10.60
C GLU A 361 55.36 -84.27 -10.91
N TYR A 362 55.59 -82.96 -10.97
CA TYR A 362 56.92 -82.41 -11.24
C TYR A 362 57.91 -82.72 -10.12
N ILE A 363 57.47 -82.62 -8.85
CA ILE A 363 58.29 -82.98 -7.68
C ILE A 363 58.64 -84.48 -7.71
N ASN A 364 57.68 -85.36 -7.96
CA ASN A 364 57.93 -86.80 -8.05
C ASN A 364 58.87 -87.17 -9.21
N LYS A 365 58.72 -86.50 -10.37
CA LYS A 365 59.64 -86.65 -11.51
C LYS A 365 61.04 -86.14 -11.18
N HIS A 366 61.14 -85.05 -10.43
CA HIS A 366 62.43 -84.50 -10.02
C HIS A 366 63.15 -85.42 -9.03
N ILE A 367 62.42 -86.03 -8.08
CA ILE A 367 62.94 -87.04 -7.14
C ILE A 367 63.49 -88.25 -7.92
N SER A 368 62.70 -88.80 -8.86
CA SER A 368 63.13 -89.93 -9.68
C SER A 368 64.35 -89.61 -10.56
N CYS A 369 64.41 -88.38 -11.11
CA CYS A 369 65.57 -87.91 -11.87
C CYS A 369 66.80 -87.73 -10.99
N SER A 370 66.62 -87.30 -9.74
CA SER A 370 67.71 -87.13 -8.78
C SER A 370 68.28 -88.49 -8.33
N GLU A 371 67.44 -89.51 -8.15
CA GLU A 371 67.88 -90.89 -7.90
C GLU A 371 68.68 -91.45 -9.10
N ALA A 372 68.21 -91.23 -10.32
CA ALA A 372 68.95 -91.63 -11.53
C ALA A 372 70.28 -90.87 -11.71
N LEU A 373 70.34 -89.60 -11.30
CA LEU A 373 71.58 -88.81 -11.29
C LEU A 373 72.55 -89.29 -10.22
N LEU A 374 72.06 -89.77 -9.06
CA LEU A 374 72.89 -90.38 -8.01
C LEU A 374 73.49 -91.72 -8.46
N ASP A 375 72.75 -92.56 -9.17
CA ASP A 375 73.30 -93.79 -9.78
C ASP A 375 74.36 -93.49 -10.84
N LYS A 376 74.11 -92.47 -11.68
CA LYS A 376 75.10 -91.99 -12.66
C LYS A 376 76.32 -91.37 -12.00
N PHE A 377 76.14 -90.68 -10.87
CA PHE A 377 77.21 -90.11 -10.07
C PHE A 377 78.12 -91.19 -9.48
N VAL A 378 77.55 -92.29 -8.97
CA VAL A 378 78.31 -93.45 -8.49
C VAL A 378 79.18 -94.05 -9.61
N SER A 379 78.59 -94.28 -10.80
CA SER A 379 79.31 -94.82 -11.97
C SER A 379 80.41 -93.88 -12.50
N THR A 380 80.17 -92.57 -12.49
CA THR A 380 81.13 -91.56 -12.99
C THR A 380 82.25 -91.30 -11.96
N THR A 381 81.96 -91.46 -10.66
CA THR A 381 82.95 -91.33 -9.58
C THR A 381 83.97 -92.46 -9.62
N GLU A 382 83.56 -93.66 -10.03
CA GLU A 382 84.46 -94.80 -10.26
C GLU A 382 85.50 -94.51 -11.36
N GLN A 383 85.13 -93.76 -12.41
CA GLN A 383 86.03 -93.29 -13.46
C GLN A 383 86.85 -92.05 -13.05
N GLY A 384 86.36 -91.25 -12.10
CA GLY A 384 87.04 -90.06 -11.59
C GLY A 384 88.20 -90.35 -10.62
N ILE A 385 88.16 -91.47 -9.89
CA ILE A 385 89.16 -91.84 -8.88
C ILE A 385 90.57 -91.99 -9.48
N ASP A 386 90.70 -92.52 -10.70
CA ASP A 386 92.00 -92.65 -11.39
C ASP A 386 92.56 -91.32 -11.94
N ALA A 387 91.69 -90.36 -12.29
CA ALA A 387 92.10 -89.05 -12.80
C ALA A 387 92.40 -88.03 -11.68
N VAL A 388 91.79 -88.23 -10.49
CA VAL A 388 91.90 -87.37 -9.32
C VAL A 388 93.25 -87.52 -8.59
N GLY A 389 93.86 -88.71 -8.60
CA GLY A 389 95.16 -88.97 -7.94
C GLY A 389 96.31 -88.07 -8.44
N ASN A 390 96.33 -87.74 -9.73
CA ASN A 390 97.40 -86.93 -10.32
C ASN A 390 97.16 -85.41 -10.22
N LYS A 391 95.93 -84.96 -9.92
CA LYS A 391 95.56 -83.53 -9.86
C LYS A 391 95.40 -83.00 -8.43
N LEU A 392 95.21 -83.88 -7.44
CA LEU A 392 95.09 -83.52 -6.02
C LEU A 392 96.41 -83.03 -5.38
N ILE A 393 97.57 -83.47 -5.87
CA ILE A 393 98.87 -83.06 -5.31
C ILE A 393 99.12 -81.55 -5.50
N SER A 394 98.77 -81.00 -6.66
CA SER A 394 99.03 -79.59 -6.99
C SER A 394 97.95 -78.61 -6.50
N SER A 395 96.74 -79.10 -6.23
CA SER A 395 95.61 -78.25 -5.80
C SER A 395 95.52 -78.09 -4.27
N SER A 396 96.19 -78.95 -3.50
CA SER A 396 96.09 -78.97 -2.03
C SER A 396 96.79 -77.79 -1.35
N GLU A 397 97.86 -77.23 -1.92
CA GLU A 397 98.62 -76.13 -1.30
C GLU A 397 97.95 -74.75 -1.42
N ASN A 398 97.22 -74.49 -2.51
CA ASN A 398 96.59 -73.17 -2.74
C ASN A 398 95.18 -73.05 -2.13
N MET A 399 94.46 -74.17 -1.99
CA MET A 399 93.10 -74.20 -1.45
C MET A 399 93.06 -73.96 0.07
N GLY A 400 94.12 -74.35 0.79
CA GLY A 400 94.21 -74.19 2.25
C GLY A 400 94.22 -72.72 2.73
N LYS A 401 94.73 -71.78 1.94
CA LYS A 401 94.78 -70.35 2.32
C LYS A 401 93.51 -69.57 1.97
N ALA A 402 92.76 -69.98 0.95
CA ALA A 402 91.56 -69.28 0.49
C ALA A 402 90.28 -69.70 1.25
N LEU A 403 90.20 -70.96 1.67
CA LEU A 403 89.04 -71.48 2.41
C LEU A 403 88.92 -70.94 3.84
N ASP A 404 90.03 -70.61 4.49
CA ASP A 404 90.04 -70.09 5.86
C ASP A 404 89.45 -68.66 5.93
N LEU A 405 89.80 -67.81 4.96
CA LEU A 405 89.28 -66.44 4.86
C LEU A 405 87.79 -66.41 4.44
N ALA A 406 87.39 -67.27 3.51
CA ALA A 406 86.01 -67.33 3.00
C ALA A 406 85.02 -67.93 4.03
N SER A 407 85.45 -68.90 4.84
CA SER A 407 84.63 -69.54 5.87
C SER A 407 84.23 -68.56 6.97
N THR A 408 85.15 -67.66 7.34
CA THR A 408 84.92 -66.65 8.38
C THR A 408 83.93 -65.57 7.92
N GLU A 409 84.07 -65.07 6.68
CA GLU A 409 83.19 -64.03 6.12
C GLU A 409 81.78 -64.54 5.80
N PHE A 410 81.66 -65.78 5.30
CA PHE A 410 80.36 -66.39 5.00
C PHE A 410 79.54 -66.64 6.27
N THR A 411 80.18 -67.11 7.34
CA THR A 411 79.51 -67.31 8.64
C THR A 411 78.98 -65.98 9.18
N HIS A 412 79.77 -64.91 9.11
CA HIS A 412 79.38 -63.60 9.62
C HIS A 412 78.23 -62.95 8.81
N SER A 413 78.23 -63.14 7.49
CA SER A 413 77.13 -62.68 6.62
C SER A 413 75.85 -63.50 6.77
N ALA A 414 75.94 -64.81 6.99
CA ALA A 414 74.79 -65.66 7.26
C ALA A 414 74.10 -65.28 8.58
N THR A 415 74.86 -65.03 9.65
CA THR A 415 74.30 -64.60 10.94
C THR A 415 73.60 -63.23 10.83
N ARG A 416 74.24 -62.25 10.18
CA ARG A 416 73.67 -60.89 10.01
C ARG A 416 72.41 -60.87 9.13
N THR A 417 72.36 -61.73 8.11
CA THR A 417 71.17 -61.87 7.25
C THR A 417 70.02 -62.50 8.01
N ASN A 418 70.30 -63.52 8.83
CA ASN A 418 69.29 -64.18 9.65
C ASN A 418 68.67 -63.23 10.70
N GLU A 419 69.49 -62.44 11.39
CA GLU A 419 68.99 -61.42 12.34
C GLU A 419 68.13 -60.35 11.65
N SER A 420 68.51 -59.92 10.44
CA SER A 420 67.75 -58.92 9.67
C SER A 420 66.41 -59.47 9.17
N LEU A 421 66.40 -60.71 8.67
CA LEU A 421 65.17 -61.39 8.23
C LEU A 421 64.21 -61.62 9.40
N GLN A 422 64.74 -61.98 10.57
CA GLN A 422 63.93 -62.17 11.77
C GLN A 422 63.31 -60.84 12.23
N THR A 423 64.08 -59.75 12.20
CA THR A 423 63.56 -58.39 12.51
C THR A 423 62.48 -57.93 11.52
N SER A 424 62.66 -58.18 10.22
CA SER A 424 61.63 -57.89 9.22
C SER A 424 60.38 -58.75 9.38
N SER A 425 60.53 -60.03 9.75
CA SER A 425 59.42 -60.93 10.04
C SER A 425 58.60 -60.46 11.24
N ASP A 426 59.26 -60.02 12.32
CA ASP A 426 58.59 -59.50 13.51
C ASP A 426 57.81 -58.21 13.21
N HIS A 427 58.37 -57.31 12.39
CA HIS A 427 57.65 -56.09 11.96
C HIS A 427 56.48 -56.37 11.00
N LEU A 428 56.60 -57.37 10.12
CA LEU A 428 55.49 -57.78 9.25
C LEU A 428 54.36 -58.43 10.03
N ALA A 429 54.68 -59.24 11.04
CA ALA A 429 53.67 -59.81 11.94
C ALA A 429 52.93 -58.72 12.73
N ASP A 430 53.66 -57.80 13.37
CA ASP A 430 53.07 -56.66 14.11
C ASP A 430 52.24 -55.72 13.21
N GLY A 431 52.71 -55.46 11.99
CA GLY A 431 51.97 -54.67 11.00
C GLY A 431 50.70 -55.34 10.50
N SER A 432 50.71 -56.66 10.33
CA SER A 432 49.55 -57.44 9.92
C SER A 432 48.45 -57.45 10.99
N ASP A 433 48.82 -57.63 12.27
CA ASP A 433 47.86 -57.59 13.38
C ASP A 433 47.19 -56.22 13.52
N LYS A 434 47.98 -55.13 13.44
CA LYS A 434 47.44 -53.76 13.48
C LYS A 434 46.52 -53.44 12.30
N MET A 435 46.87 -53.90 11.10
CA MET A 435 46.04 -53.69 9.92
C MET A 435 44.73 -54.48 10.00
N GLN A 436 44.76 -55.72 10.50
CA GLN A 436 43.54 -56.48 10.74
C GLN A 436 42.62 -55.78 11.74
N GLN A 437 43.20 -55.19 12.80
CA GLN A 437 42.45 -54.44 13.80
C GLN A 437 41.83 -53.15 13.21
N HIS A 438 42.60 -52.35 12.47
CA HIS A 438 42.08 -51.14 11.82
C HIS A 438 40.98 -51.43 10.79
N ILE A 439 41.10 -52.50 10.00
CA ILE A 439 40.05 -52.90 9.05
C ILE A 439 38.80 -53.33 9.80
N LYS A 440 38.94 -54.06 10.91
CA LYS A 440 37.81 -54.49 11.75
C LYS A 440 37.09 -53.29 12.37
N ASP A 441 37.83 -52.33 12.90
CA ASP A 441 37.28 -51.12 13.51
C ASP A 441 36.57 -50.25 12.47
N ALA A 442 37.19 -50.05 11.30
CA ALA A 442 36.60 -49.27 10.20
C ALA A 442 35.31 -49.90 9.65
N VAL A 443 35.27 -51.23 9.48
CA VAL A 443 34.06 -51.94 9.04
C VAL A 443 32.96 -51.85 10.11
N SER A 444 33.33 -51.94 11.40
CA SER A 444 32.40 -51.80 12.51
C SER A 444 31.78 -50.38 12.55
N ASP A 445 32.60 -49.35 12.43
CA ASP A 445 32.15 -47.95 12.45
C ASP A 445 31.29 -47.61 11.23
N LEU A 446 31.66 -48.10 10.04
CA LEU A 446 30.87 -47.92 8.82
C LEU A 446 29.49 -48.55 8.97
N ASN A 447 29.42 -49.77 9.52
CA ASN A 447 28.17 -50.48 9.70
C ASN A 447 27.25 -49.76 10.70
N ASN A 448 27.81 -49.29 11.83
CA ASN A 448 27.05 -48.53 12.83
C ASN A 448 26.49 -47.22 12.25
N ASN A 449 27.31 -46.45 11.53
CA ASN A 449 26.89 -45.18 10.93
C ASN A 449 25.84 -45.38 9.83
N MET A 450 25.98 -46.41 8.99
CA MET A 450 25.01 -46.72 7.95
C MET A 450 23.66 -47.17 8.54
N ARG A 451 23.69 -47.89 9.66
CA ARG A 451 22.48 -48.34 10.37
C ARG A 451 21.72 -47.15 10.99
N ASP A 452 22.42 -46.22 11.62
CA ASP A 452 21.84 -44.98 12.18
C ASP A 452 21.27 -44.06 11.08
N LEU A 453 21.96 -43.96 9.94
CA LEU A 453 21.50 -43.16 8.81
C LEU A 453 20.23 -43.73 8.16
N ILE A 454 20.17 -45.06 7.97
CA ILE A 454 18.96 -45.73 7.47
C ILE A 454 17.79 -45.52 8.44
N GLU A 455 18.01 -45.65 9.75
CA GLU A 455 16.97 -45.45 10.75
C GLU A 455 16.42 -44.02 10.73
N LYS A 456 17.28 -43.01 10.71
CA LYS A 456 16.88 -41.60 10.66
C LYS A 456 16.14 -41.23 9.38
N VAL A 457 16.66 -41.65 8.21
CA VAL A 457 16.03 -41.35 6.91
C VAL A 457 14.64 -42.00 6.81
N VAL A 458 14.48 -43.24 7.27
CA VAL A 458 13.17 -43.93 7.25
C VAL A 458 12.18 -43.27 8.21
N VAL A 459 12.63 -42.85 9.39
CA VAL A 459 11.77 -42.16 10.37
C VAL A 459 11.35 -40.78 9.85
N GLU A 460 12.28 -39.97 9.33
CA GLU A 460 11.96 -38.66 8.78
C GLU A 460 11.04 -38.74 7.56
N ALA A 461 11.25 -39.70 6.66
CA ALA A 461 10.37 -39.89 5.50
C ALA A 461 8.93 -40.26 5.90
N ARG A 462 8.76 -41.08 6.94
CA ARG A 462 7.42 -41.42 7.49
C ARG A 462 6.75 -40.23 8.15
N THR A 463 7.49 -39.48 8.96
CA THR A 463 7.00 -38.25 9.59
C THR A 463 6.56 -37.26 8.52
N MET A 464 7.41 -36.99 7.52
CA MET A 464 7.11 -36.09 6.42
C MET A 464 5.86 -36.52 5.65
N THR A 465 5.73 -37.80 5.32
CA THR A 465 4.52 -38.33 4.63
C THR A 465 3.26 -38.14 5.45
N THR A 466 3.35 -38.31 6.78
CA THR A 466 2.21 -38.14 7.69
C THR A 466 1.81 -36.67 7.80
N THR A 467 2.78 -35.78 8.00
CA THR A 467 2.56 -34.32 8.04
C THR A 467 2.01 -33.80 6.72
N PHE A 468 2.52 -34.25 5.57
CA PHE A 468 1.95 -33.87 4.27
C PHE A 468 0.51 -34.33 4.11
N LYS A 469 0.16 -35.54 4.56
CA LYS A 469 -1.20 -36.06 4.49
C LYS A 469 -2.17 -35.25 5.36
N GLU A 470 -1.75 -34.89 6.57
CA GLU A 470 -2.53 -34.07 7.50
C GLU A 470 -2.74 -32.66 6.96
N ALA A 471 -1.65 -31.99 6.53
CA ALA A 471 -1.72 -30.65 5.94
C ALA A 471 -2.60 -30.61 4.68
N ASN A 472 -2.55 -31.64 3.84
CA ASN A 472 -3.36 -31.69 2.63
C ASN A 472 -4.86 -31.94 2.95
N SER A 473 -5.15 -32.70 4.02
CA SER A 473 -6.52 -32.88 4.50
C SER A 473 -7.09 -31.59 5.11
N GLU A 474 -6.28 -30.88 5.89
CA GLU A 474 -6.64 -29.61 6.52
C GLU A 474 -6.86 -28.52 5.46
N LEU A 475 -5.95 -28.40 4.49
CA LEU A 475 -6.09 -27.47 3.37
C LEU A 475 -7.36 -27.75 2.54
N ALA A 476 -7.68 -29.02 2.28
CA ALA A 476 -8.90 -29.38 1.57
C ALA A 476 -10.16 -29.00 2.36
N GLN A 477 -10.14 -29.16 3.69
CA GLN A 477 -11.23 -28.78 4.57
C GLN A 477 -11.40 -27.27 4.65
N ASP A 478 -10.31 -26.52 4.83
CA ASP A 478 -10.32 -25.05 4.91
C ASP A 478 -10.76 -24.44 3.57
N THR A 479 -10.30 -24.99 2.44
CA THR A 479 -10.72 -24.55 1.11
C THR A 479 -12.21 -24.78 0.90
N LYS A 480 -12.74 -25.92 1.38
CA LYS A 480 -14.17 -26.22 1.31
C LYS A 480 -14.97 -25.24 2.17
N GLN A 481 -14.51 -24.97 3.39
CA GLN A 481 -15.15 -24.03 4.30
C GLN A 481 -15.14 -22.61 3.76
N ALA A 482 -14.01 -22.13 3.26
CA ALA A 482 -13.87 -20.81 2.64
C ALA A 482 -14.83 -20.65 1.45
N ARG A 483 -14.93 -21.66 0.59
CA ARG A 483 -15.88 -21.67 -0.53
C ARG A 483 -17.33 -21.61 -0.05
N ASP A 484 -17.69 -22.42 0.94
CA ASP A 484 -19.06 -22.49 1.45
C ASP A 484 -19.45 -21.17 2.15
N THR A 485 -18.52 -20.55 2.89
CA THR A 485 -18.69 -19.20 3.45
C THR A 485 -18.85 -18.15 2.35
N PHE A 486 -17.99 -18.18 1.32
CA PHE A 486 -18.08 -17.24 0.20
C PHE A 486 -19.42 -17.31 -0.52
N VAL A 487 -19.92 -18.51 -0.81
CA VAL A 487 -21.24 -18.72 -1.43
C VAL A 487 -22.36 -18.19 -0.53
N THR A 488 -22.27 -18.42 0.77
CA THR A 488 -23.26 -17.95 1.75
C THR A 488 -23.28 -16.42 1.82
N THR A 489 -22.12 -15.78 1.96
CA THR A 489 -21.99 -14.33 1.99
C THR A 489 -22.46 -13.69 0.69
N ASN A 490 -22.16 -14.31 -0.46
CA ASN A 490 -22.61 -13.78 -1.76
C ASN A 490 -24.14 -13.81 -1.90
N ASN A 491 -24.78 -14.87 -1.41
CA ASN A 491 -26.25 -14.95 -1.35
C ASN A 491 -26.85 -13.90 -0.39
N GLU A 492 -26.24 -13.69 0.78
CA GLU A 492 -26.68 -12.68 1.74
C GLU A 492 -26.53 -11.25 1.19
N VAL A 493 -25.42 -10.95 0.51
CA VAL A 493 -25.21 -9.67 -0.16
C VAL A 493 -26.25 -9.45 -1.25
N SER A 494 -26.52 -10.47 -2.08
CA SER A 494 -27.54 -10.37 -3.14
C SER A 494 -28.94 -10.11 -2.57
N GLU A 495 -29.32 -10.79 -1.48
CA GLU A 495 -30.61 -10.56 -0.80
C GLU A 495 -30.67 -9.21 -0.08
N HIS A 496 -29.55 -8.72 0.45
CA HIS A 496 -29.49 -7.41 1.08
C HIS A 496 -29.59 -6.28 0.04
N ILE A 497 -28.89 -6.40 -1.09
CA ILE A 497 -29.01 -5.46 -2.23
C ILE A 497 -30.46 -5.44 -2.73
N LYS A 498 -31.09 -6.60 -2.91
CA LYS A 498 -32.49 -6.69 -3.34
C LYS A 498 -33.43 -5.93 -2.39
N ARG A 499 -33.29 -6.13 -1.07
CA ARG A 499 -34.07 -5.42 -0.05
C ARG A 499 -33.83 -3.91 -0.06
N ILE A 500 -32.58 -3.47 -0.22
CA ILE A 500 -32.26 -2.04 -0.32
C ILE A 500 -32.91 -1.42 -1.56
N VAL A 501 -32.83 -2.10 -2.71
CA VAL A 501 -33.44 -1.62 -3.96
C VAL A 501 -34.97 -1.53 -3.84
N GLU A 502 -35.61 -2.53 -3.24
CA GLU A 502 -37.06 -2.51 -2.98
C GLU A 502 -37.46 -1.38 -2.02
N GLN A 503 -36.69 -1.18 -0.95
CA GLN A 503 -36.95 -0.13 0.02
C GLN A 503 -36.78 1.27 -0.59
N VAL A 504 -35.69 1.48 -1.35
CA VAL A 504 -35.46 2.75 -2.08
C VAL A 504 -36.56 3.00 -3.10
N ALA A 505 -37.00 1.99 -3.83
CA ALA A 505 -38.10 2.13 -4.79
C ALA A 505 -39.42 2.51 -4.09
N GLN A 506 -39.73 1.92 -2.93
CA GLN A 506 -40.91 2.29 -2.15
C GLN A 506 -40.84 3.71 -1.58
N GLU A 507 -39.69 4.11 -1.01
CA GLU A 507 -39.48 5.46 -0.49
C GLU A 507 -39.57 6.50 -1.62
N GLN A 508 -38.96 6.21 -2.78
CA GLN A 508 -39.04 7.06 -3.98
C GLN A 508 -40.49 7.21 -4.45
N MET A 509 -41.27 6.12 -4.46
CA MET A 509 -42.67 6.15 -4.89
C MET A 509 -43.53 6.97 -3.92
N GLN A 510 -43.37 6.79 -2.61
CA GLN A 510 -44.07 7.62 -1.61
C GLN A 510 -43.70 9.09 -1.72
N GLN A 511 -42.41 9.40 -1.92
CA GLN A 511 -41.95 10.78 -2.07
C GLN A 511 -42.50 11.41 -3.35
N THR A 512 -42.52 10.67 -4.45
CA THR A 512 -43.10 11.12 -5.73
C THR A 512 -44.60 11.40 -5.56
N GLN A 513 -45.31 10.55 -4.83
CA GLN A 513 -46.74 10.72 -4.56
C GLN A 513 -47.03 11.95 -3.69
N ARG A 514 -46.23 12.19 -2.64
CA ARG A 514 -46.30 13.43 -1.84
C ARG A 514 -46.01 14.67 -2.67
N THR A 515 -45.05 14.58 -3.58
CA THR A 515 -44.70 15.69 -4.48
C THR A 515 -45.85 15.98 -5.44
N PHE A 516 -46.50 14.95 -5.99
CA PHE A 516 -47.69 15.11 -6.83
C PHE A 516 -48.85 15.77 -6.09
N VAL A 517 -49.15 15.35 -4.86
CA VAL A 517 -50.19 15.96 -4.02
C VAL A 517 -49.85 17.43 -3.71
N ALA A 518 -48.60 17.73 -3.37
CA ALA A 518 -48.17 19.11 -3.12
C ALA A 518 -48.25 20.00 -4.37
N ILE A 519 -47.93 19.46 -5.56
CA ILE A 519 -48.09 20.17 -6.83
C ILE A 519 -49.56 20.39 -7.15
N GLU A 520 -50.42 19.40 -6.93
CA GLU A 520 -51.86 19.50 -7.15
C GLU A 520 -52.49 20.56 -6.23
N GLU A 521 -52.10 20.57 -4.95
CA GLU A 521 -52.60 21.54 -3.98
C GLU A 521 -52.09 22.97 -4.27
N ALA A 522 -50.83 23.13 -4.65
CA ALA A 522 -50.28 24.40 -5.09
C ALA A 522 -50.95 24.90 -6.38
N ALA A 523 -51.20 24.01 -7.35
CA ALA A 523 -51.89 24.34 -8.58
C ALA A 523 -53.34 24.75 -8.32
N ASN A 524 -54.07 24.04 -7.45
CA ASN A 524 -55.44 24.38 -7.08
C ASN A 524 -55.52 25.71 -6.32
N GLN A 525 -54.61 25.96 -5.37
CA GLN A 525 -54.57 27.25 -4.68
C GLN A 525 -54.28 28.39 -5.65
N GLN A 526 -53.34 28.21 -6.58
CA GLN A 526 -53.02 29.21 -7.58
C GLN A 526 -54.16 29.43 -8.56
N LEU A 527 -54.85 28.38 -9.00
CA LEU A 527 -56.05 28.47 -9.85
C LEU A 527 -57.20 29.16 -9.15
N THR A 528 -57.45 28.86 -7.87
CA THR A 528 -58.50 29.50 -7.07
C THR A 528 -58.21 30.98 -6.89
N LYS A 529 -56.97 31.33 -6.55
CA LYS A 529 -56.53 32.73 -6.39
C LYS A 529 -56.58 33.49 -7.72
N THR A 530 -56.26 32.82 -8.82
CA THR A 530 -56.39 33.38 -10.18
C THR A 530 -57.86 33.61 -10.54
N HIS A 531 -58.75 32.65 -10.26
CA HIS A 531 -60.19 32.80 -10.46
C HIS A 531 -60.75 33.98 -9.66
N GLU A 532 -60.40 34.09 -8.38
CA GLU A 532 -60.86 35.16 -7.49
C GLU A 532 -60.32 36.53 -7.93
N THR A 533 -59.08 36.58 -8.41
CA THR A 533 -58.48 37.81 -8.96
C THR A 533 -59.13 38.22 -10.29
N VAL A 534 -59.38 37.26 -11.18
CA VAL A 534 -60.04 37.49 -12.47
C VAL A 534 -61.48 37.94 -12.25
N GLU A 535 -62.22 37.32 -11.32
CA GLU A 535 -63.60 37.70 -10.99
C GLU A 535 -63.67 39.11 -10.40
N ASN A 536 -62.76 39.46 -9.49
CA ASN A 536 -62.68 40.81 -8.95
C ASN A 536 -62.31 41.85 -10.02
N GLN A 537 -61.38 41.52 -10.93
CA GLN A 537 -61.06 42.40 -12.07
C GLN A 537 -62.24 42.57 -13.01
N LEU A 538 -62.97 41.49 -13.33
CA LEU A 538 -64.16 41.54 -14.17
C LEU A 538 -65.26 42.41 -13.54
N LYS A 539 -65.45 42.29 -12.22
CA LYS A 539 -66.41 43.10 -11.47
C LYS A 539 -66.02 44.58 -11.42
N MET A 540 -64.74 44.89 -11.25
CA MET A 540 -64.24 46.27 -11.33
C MET A 540 -64.36 46.86 -12.75
N ILE A 541 -64.10 46.06 -13.79
CA ILE A 541 -64.30 46.47 -15.18
C ILE A 541 -65.78 46.74 -15.42
N ASP A 542 -66.69 45.86 -14.98
CA ASP A 542 -68.13 46.04 -15.15
C ASP A 542 -68.62 47.32 -14.46
N GLN A 543 -68.18 47.55 -13.21
CA GLN A 543 -68.53 48.75 -12.46
C GLN A 543 -67.97 50.04 -13.09
N SER A 544 -66.70 50.02 -13.51
CA SER A 544 -66.07 51.16 -14.20
C SER A 544 -66.71 51.42 -15.57
N MET A 545 -67.06 50.37 -16.31
CA MET A 545 -67.73 50.48 -17.61
C MET A 545 -69.15 51.03 -17.43
N GLN A 546 -69.85 50.67 -16.35
CA GLN A 546 -71.18 51.15 -16.04
C GLN A 546 -71.16 52.62 -15.59
N GLU A 547 -70.18 53.02 -14.78
CA GLU A 547 -69.93 54.41 -14.42
C GLU A 547 -69.59 55.26 -15.67
N GLU A 548 -68.74 54.76 -16.56
CA GLU A 548 -68.33 55.48 -17.76
C GLU A 548 -69.43 55.52 -18.83
N LEU A 549 -70.21 54.46 -19.00
CA LEU A 549 -71.42 54.46 -19.84
C LEU A 549 -72.46 55.45 -19.30
N THR A 550 -72.66 55.50 -17.98
CA THR A 550 -73.58 56.46 -17.34
C THR A 550 -73.07 57.88 -17.55
N ARG A 551 -71.78 58.12 -17.37
CA ARG A 551 -71.14 59.43 -17.58
C ARG A 551 -71.22 59.88 -19.04
N ALA A 552 -70.96 58.98 -19.99
CA ALA A 552 -71.07 59.24 -21.42
C ALA A 552 -72.51 59.53 -21.84
N LEU A 553 -73.49 58.78 -21.31
CA LEU A 553 -74.91 59.03 -21.53
C LEU A 553 -75.36 60.37 -20.93
N GLN A 554 -74.84 60.76 -19.77
CA GLN A 554 -75.18 62.03 -19.12
C GLN A 554 -74.52 63.24 -19.81
N LEU A 555 -73.30 63.06 -20.32
CA LEU A 555 -72.63 64.03 -21.19
C LEU A 555 -73.36 64.16 -22.54
N MET A 556 -73.79 63.05 -23.16
CA MET A 556 -74.64 63.09 -24.35
C MET A 556 -75.99 63.75 -24.06
N ALA A 557 -76.65 63.47 -22.94
CA ALA A 557 -77.92 64.07 -22.57
C ALA A 557 -77.79 65.58 -22.31
N ASN A 558 -76.73 66.02 -21.62
CA ASN A 558 -76.47 67.45 -21.40
C ASN A 558 -76.07 68.19 -22.68
N SER A 559 -75.30 67.56 -23.57
CA SER A 559 -74.93 68.15 -24.86
C SER A 559 -76.10 68.17 -25.85
N LEU A 560 -76.94 67.13 -25.88
CA LEU A 560 -78.18 67.11 -26.67
C LEU A 560 -79.21 68.12 -26.12
N GLY A 561 -79.26 68.32 -24.80
CA GLY A 561 -80.06 69.36 -24.14
C GLY A 561 -79.58 70.78 -24.46
N GLN A 562 -78.25 71.01 -24.45
CA GLN A 562 -77.68 72.29 -24.88
C GLN A 562 -77.89 72.57 -26.37
N ILE A 563 -77.77 71.56 -27.24
CA ILE A 563 -78.03 71.70 -28.68
C ILE A 563 -79.50 71.99 -28.93
N SER A 564 -80.42 71.28 -28.28
CA SER A 564 -81.88 71.49 -28.40
C SER A 564 -82.31 72.86 -27.85
N GLY A 565 -81.75 73.30 -26.72
CA GLY A 565 -81.98 74.63 -26.16
C GLY A 565 -81.49 75.75 -27.08
N LYS A 566 -80.28 75.61 -27.65
CA LYS A 566 -79.74 76.58 -28.61
C LYS A 566 -80.53 76.59 -29.93
N PHE A 567 -81.02 75.44 -30.39
CA PHE A 567 -81.86 75.34 -31.59
C PHE A 567 -83.24 76.00 -31.38
N ALA A 568 -83.83 75.88 -30.18
CA ALA A 568 -85.09 76.53 -29.81
C ALA A 568 -84.93 78.05 -29.69
N ASP A 569 -83.85 78.52 -29.07
CA ASP A 569 -83.52 79.95 -28.99
C ASP A 569 -83.28 80.55 -30.39
N ASP A 570 -82.51 79.85 -31.25
CA ASP A 570 -82.24 80.29 -32.63
C ASP A 570 -83.52 80.30 -33.49
N TYR A 571 -84.42 79.32 -33.33
CA TYR A 571 -85.73 79.32 -34.00
C TYR A 571 -86.67 80.43 -33.49
N GLN A 572 -86.59 80.78 -32.21
CA GLN A 572 -87.36 81.88 -31.62
C GLN A 572 -86.88 83.25 -32.13
N VAL A 573 -85.57 83.43 -32.29
CA VAL A 573 -84.98 84.62 -32.94
C VAL A 573 -85.39 84.69 -34.40
N LEU A 574 -85.33 83.57 -35.15
CA LEU A 574 -85.72 83.52 -36.55
C LEU A 574 -87.22 83.82 -36.76
N THR A 575 -88.10 83.29 -35.92
CA THR A 575 -89.56 83.56 -35.99
C THR A 575 -89.91 84.98 -35.58
N GLN A 576 -89.21 85.59 -34.61
CA GLN A 576 -89.37 87.01 -34.29
C GLN A 576 -88.90 87.92 -35.44
N GLN A 577 -87.83 87.55 -36.16
CA GLN A 577 -87.37 88.27 -37.35
C GLN A 577 -88.34 88.08 -38.53
N MET A 578 -88.87 86.88 -38.76
CA MET A 578 -89.92 86.64 -39.77
C MET A 578 -91.21 87.40 -39.44
N LYS A 579 -91.60 87.49 -38.17
CA LYS A 579 -92.75 88.30 -37.73
C LYS A 579 -92.52 89.79 -37.99
N ARG A 580 -91.30 90.30 -37.78
CA ARG A 580 -90.91 91.68 -38.15
C ARG A 580 -91.04 91.95 -39.66
N VAL A 581 -90.70 90.98 -40.51
CA VAL A 581 -90.82 91.10 -41.97
C VAL A 581 -92.29 91.06 -42.43
N VAL A 582 -93.14 90.27 -41.77
CA VAL A 582 -94.58 90.22 -42.04
C VAL A 582 -95.29 91.49 -41.55
N ASP A 583 -94.93 92.01 -40.38
CA ASP A 583 -95.49 93.25 -39.84
C ASP A 583 -95.05 94.49 -40.65
N GLN A 584 -93.88 94.44 -41.31
CA GLN A 584 -93.43 95.46 -42.28
C GLN A 584 -94.04 95.30 -43.69
N GLY A 585 -94.66 94.15 -43.99
CA GLY A 585 -95.39 93.88 -45.23
C GLY A 585 -96.87 94.25 -45.20
N ALA A 586 -97.41 94.69 -44.05
CA ALA A 586 -98.83 95.04 -43.87
C ALA A 586 -99.14 96.55 -43.97
N THR A 587 -98.20 97.35 -44.49
CA THR A 587 -98.42 98.78 -44.79
C THR A 587 -97.82 99.17 -46.14
N VAL A 588 -98.36 98.62 -47.23
CA VAL A 588 -98.62 99.32 -48.53
C VAL A 588 -99.84 98.69 -49.18
#